data_AF-A0A1H9ZBS2-F1
#
_entry.id   AF-A0A1H9ZBS2-F1
#
_cell.length_a   1.000
_cell.length_b   1.000
_cell.length_c   1.000
_cell.angle_alpha   90.00
_cell.angle_beta   90.00
_cell.angle_gamma   90.00
#
_symmetry.space_group_name_H-M   'P 1'
#
loop_
_entity.id
_entity.type
_entity.pdbx_description
1 polymer ?
#
loop_
_entity_poly.entity_id
_entity_poly.type
_entity_poly.pdbx_seq_one_letter_code
_entity_poly.pdbx_strand_id
1 'polypeptide(L)'
;MGTNILFLIIGIIIVLIGIFLMFKESSGKRYTFEIEEILVAISSLENKLDLVLEKIEEEIETIKEMKSPSNENWPVDPVIEQSNSKDKIIQKHKEVYTLYNQGLSAKDIAMKLNRGVGEIETIIALFNFEGDYNG
;
A
#
# COMPACT_ATOMS: atom_id res chain seq x y z
N MET A 1 -74.24 -3.16 6.55
CA MET A 1 -73.12 -3.74 7.32
C MET A 1 -71.75 -3.51 6.66
N GLY A 2 -71.60 -3.62 5.33
CA GLY A 2 -70.28 -3.51 4.67
C GLY A 2 -69.58 -2.15 4.71
N THR A 3 -70.31 -1.03 4.80
CA THR A 3 -69.73 0.32 4.80
C THR A 3 -68.87 0.60 6.05
N ASN A 4 -69.28 0.09 7.21
CA ASN A 4 -68.54 0.29 8.46
C ASN A 4 -67.22 -0.49 8.48
N ILE A 5 -67.20 -1.69 7.87
CA ILE A 5 -65.96 -2.47 7.69
C ILE A 5 -64.99 -1.75 6.76
N LEU A 6 -65.50 -1.11 5.69
CA LEU A 6 -64.67 -0.36 4.74
C LEU A 6 -63.91 0.79 5.43
N PHE A 7 -64.58 1.58 6.26
CA PHE A 7 -63.95 2.68 7.01
C PHE A 7 -62.90 2.19 8.00
N LEU A 8 -63.13 1.03 8.63
CA LEU A 8 -62.16 0.43 9.56
C LEU A 8 -60.88 0.00 8.83
N ILE A 9 -61.00 -0.62 7.65
CA ILE A 9 -59.85 -1.02 6.84
C ILE A 9 -59.04 0.19 6.37
N ILE A 10 -59.72 1.25 5.90
CA ILE A 10 -59.06 2.50 5.48
C ILE A 10 -58.29 3.14 6.64
N GLY A 11 -58.88 3.16 7.84
CA GLY A 11 -58.20 3.68 9.04
C GLY A 11 -56.91 2.93 9.36
N ILE A 12 -56.93 1.59 9.28
CA ILE A 12 -55.73 0.77 9.50
C ILE A 12 -54.65 1.09 8.47
N ILE A 13 -55.00 1.24 7.20
CA ILE A 13 -54.05 1.56 6.12
C ILE A 13 -53.39 2.92 6.38
N ILE A 14 -54.14 3.94 6.79
CA ILE A 14 -53.60 5.26 7.10
C ILE A 14 -52.59 5.20 8.25
N VAL A 15 -52.90 4.44 9.31
CA VAL A 15 -51.99 4.25 10.44
C VAL A 15 -50.70 3.52 10.01
N LEU A 16 -50.83 2.48 9.18
CA LEU A 16 -49.67 1.74 8.66
C LEU A 16 -48.78 2.63 7.77
N ILE A 17 -49.38 3.47 6.93
CA ILE A 17 -48.62 4.44 6.11
C ILE A 17 -47.92 5.47 7.00
N GLY A 18 -48.57 5.97 8.05
CA GLY A 18 -47.95 6.90 8.99
C GLY A 18 -46.74 6.30 9.71
N ILE A 19 -46.87 5.07 10.19
CA ILE A 19 -45.76 4.31 10.80
C ILE A 19 -44.63 4.09 9.77
N PHE A 20 -44.98 3.68 8.55
CA PHE A 20 -44.01 3.45 7.48
C PHE A 20 -43.22 4.71 7.11
N LEU A 21 -43.88 5.87 7.04
CA LEU A 21 -43.23 7.16 6.80
C LEU A 21 -42.29 7.55 7.95
N MET A 22 -42.73 7.34 9.20
CA MET A 22 -41.91 7.59 10.39
C MET A 22 -40.62 6.73 10.41
N PHE A 23 -40.70 5.48 9.95
CA PHE A 23 -39.53 4.61 9.80
C PHE A 23 -38.59 5.04 8.66
N LYS A 24 -39.13 5.50 7.52
CA LYS A 24 -38.34 5.96 6.36
C LYS A 24 -37.50 7.20 6.67
N GLU A 25 -38.01 8.12 7.48
CA GLU A 25 -37.29 9.35 7.84
C GLU A 25 -36.13 9.08 8.81
N SER A 26 -36.21 8.00 9.60
CA SER A 26 -35.19 7.64 10.57
C SER A 26 -33.97 6.93 9.96
N SER A 27 -34.05 6.44 8.71
CA SER A 27 -32.92 5.80 8.01
C SER A 27 -32.02 6.78 7.25
N GLY A 28 -32.50 7.98 6.91
CA GLY A 28 -31.72 8.94 6.12
C GLY A 28 -30.64 9.69 6.91
N LYS A 29 -30.87 9.94 8.20
CA LYS A 29 -30.00 10.81 9.02
C LYS A 29 -28.68 10.16 9.45
N ARG A 30 -28.60 8.82 9.47
CA ARG A 30 -27.34 8.10 9.79
C ARG A 30 -26.37 8.10 8.59
N TYR A 31 -26.88 7.89 7.38
CA TYR A 31 -26.06 7.90 6.18
C TYR A 31 -25.43 9.26 5.89
N THR A 32 -26.14 10.37 6.12
CA THR A 32 -25.59 11.70 5.87
C THR A 32 -24.45 12.07 6.84
N PHE A 33 -24.51 11.59 8.08
CA PHE A 33 -23.50 11.86 9.10
C PHE A 33 -22.19 11.11 8.82
N GLU A 34 -22.28 9.83 8.44
CA GLU A 34 -21.10 9.02 8.08
C GLU A 34 -20.40 9.55 6.82
N ILE A 35 -21.17 10.04 5.83
CA ILE A 35 -20.61 10.62 4.61
C ILE A 35 -19.86 11.93 4.90
N GLU A 36 -20.36 12.76 5.81
CA GLU A 36 -19.72 14.03 6.19
C GLU A 36 -18.39 13.79 6.92
N GLU A 37 -18.34 12.80 7.82
CA GLU A 37 -17.11 12.40 8.52
C GLU A 37 -16.05 11.85 7.55
N ILE A 38 -16.48 11.04 6.57
CA ILE A 38 -15.60 10.54 5.50
C ILE A 38 -15.05 11.70 4.67
N LEU A 39 -15.88 12.68 4.32
CA LEU A 39 -15.45 13.84 3.52
C LEU A 39 -14.37 14.65 4.25
N VAL A 40 -14.55 14.88 5.56
CA VAL A 40 -13.58 15.60 6.41
C VAL A 40 -12.25 14.84 6.49
N ALA A 41 -12.30 13.52 6.62
CA ALA A 41 -11.11 12.69 6.64
C ALA A 41 -10.32 12.73 5.31
N ILE A 42 -11.03 12.73 4.18
CA ILE A 42 -10.42 12.85 2.84
C ILE A 42 -9.73 14.22 2.69
N SER A 43 -10.41 15.32 3.01
CA SER A 43 -9.80 16.66 2.94
C SER A 43 -8.59 16.82 3.87
N SER A 44 -8.60 16.18 5.05
CA SER A 44 -7.44 16.17 5.94
C SER A 44 -6.26 15.40 5.36
N LEU A 45 -6.52 14.35 4.57
CA LEU A 45 -5.49 13.55 3.92
C LEU A 45 -4.85 14.27 2.73
N GLU A 46 -5.67 14.97 1.93
CA GLU A 46 -5.20 15.79 0.80
C GLU A 46 -4.20 16.84 1.29
N ASN A 47 -4.54 17.59 2.34
CA ASN A 47 -3.64 18.60 2.93
C ASN A 47 -2.31 18.01 3.43
N LYS A 48 -2.31 16.77 3.92
CA LYS A 48 -1.07 16.10 4.36
C LYS A 48 -0.22 15.64 3.20
N LEU A 49 -0.85 15.28 2.07
CA LEU A 49 -0.15 14.85 0.87
C LEU A 49 0.59 16.02 0.23
N ASP A 50 -0.03 17.20 0.19
CA ASP A 50 0.59 18.42 -0.31
C ASP A 50 1.84 18.81 0.51
N LEU A 51 1.75 18.72 1.84
CA LEU A 51 2.89 18.99 2.73
C LEU A 51 4.06 18.00 2.54
N VAL A 52 3.76 16.73 2.24
CA VAL A 52 4.79 15.71 1.99
C VAL A 52 5.43 15.93 0.62
N LEU A 53 4.65 16.33 -0.38
CA LEU A 53 5.16 16.65 -1.71
C LEU A 53 6.11 17.86 -1.68
N GLU A 54 5.71 18.93 -0.98
CA GLU A 54 6.55 20.12 -0.79
C GLU A 54 7.88 19.77 -0.12
N LYS A 55 7.84 18.94 0.94
CA LYS A 55 9.06 18.50 1.63
C LYS A 55 9.98 17.62 0.77
N ILE A 56 9.40 16.76 -0.07
CA ILE A 56 10.18 15.92 -0.99
C ILE A 56 10.85 16.80 -2.07
N GLU A 57 10.16 17.83 -2.56
CA GLU A 57 10.70 18.75 -3.56
C GLU A 57 11.88 19.56 -3.00
N GLU A 58 11.76 20.04 -1.75
CA GLU A 58 12.84 20.71 -1.01
C GLU A 58 14.07 19.78 -0.78
N GLU A 59 13.84 18.52 -0.41
CA GLU A 59 14.92 17.53 -0.25
C GLU A 59 15.61 17.18 -1.60
N ILE A 60 14.89 17.20 -2.73
CA ILE A 60 15.48 16.98 -4.05
C ILE A 60 16.34 18.18 -4.48
N GLU A 61 15.90 19.41 -4.20
CA GLU A 61 16.64 20.61 -4.55
C GLU A 61 17.96 20.72 -3.78
N THR A 62 17.95 20.42 -2.48
CA THR A 62 19.19 20.37 -1.66
C THR A 62 20.18 19.30 -2.13
N ILE A 63 19.71 18.14 -2.60
CA ILE A 63 20.58 17.09 -3.17
C ILE A 63 21.17 17.53 -4.53
N LYS A 64 20.41 18.31 -5.31
CA LYS A 64 20.86 18.81 -6.61
C LYS A 64 21.92 19.90 -6.48
N GLU A 65 21.79 20.78 -5.47
CA GLU A 65 22.80 21.81 -5.18
C GLU A 65 24.11 21.24 -4.62
N MET A 66 24.09 20.09 -3.96
CA MET A 66 25.31 19.38 -3.53
C MET A 66 26.09 18.73 -4.70
N LYS A 67 25.58 18.79 -5.93
CA LYS A 67 26.15 18.07 -7.08
C LYS A 67 26.44 18.95 -8.31
N SER A 68 27.39 19.88 -8.20
CA SER A 68 28.33 20.23 -9.29
C SER A 68 29.38 21.26 -8.85
N PRO A 69 30.62 21.30 -9.41
CA PRO A 69 31.16 20.53 -10.53
C PRO A 69 32.53 19.86 -10.23
N SER A 70 32.80 18.66 -10.77
CA SER A 70 34.17 18.17 -10.94
C SER A 70 34.38 17.71 -12.37
N ASN A 71 34.73 18.67 -13.21
CA ASN A 71 35.52 18.50 -14.43
C ASN A 71 36.89 17.89 -14.05
N GLU A 72 37.24 16.71 -14.58
CA GLU A 72 38.52 16.45 -15.29
C GLU A 72 38.72 14.94 -15.55
N ASN A 73 38.90 14.60 -16.83
CA ASN A 73 39.58 13.43 -17.39
C ASN A 73 39.93 12.29 -16.42
N TRP A 74 39.21 11.17 -16.52
CA TRP A 74 39.75 9.86 -16.18
C TRP A 74 40.04 9.07 -17.44
N PRO A 75 41.21 8.37 -17.51
CA PRO A 75 41.54 7.55 -18.65
C PRO A 75 40.45 6.50 -18.82
N VAL A 76 39.94 6.39 -20.04
CA VAL A 76 39.10 5.27 -20.45
C VAL A 76 40.00 4.04 -20.43
N ASP A 77 40.12 3.39 -19.28
CA ASP A 77 40.48 1.98 -19.23
C ASP A 77 39.23 1.19 -19.64
N PRO A 78 39.25 0.44 -20.76
CA PRO A 78 38.13 -0.39 -21.14
C PRO A 78 38.21 -1.69 -20.34
N VAL A 79 37.76 -1.64 -19.08
CA VAL A 79 37.39 -2.87 -18.36
C VAL A 79 35.90 -2.79 -18.09
N ILE A 80 35.17 -3.33 -19.06
CA ILE A 80 33.75 -3.67 -18.96
C ILE A 80 33.63 -4.70 -17.85
N GLU A 81 33.46 -4.28 -16.59
CA GLU A 81 32.86 -5.13 -15.58
C GLU A 81 31.36 -4.90 -15.59
N GLN A 82 30.69 -5.68 -16.44
CA GLN A 82 29.33 -6.11 -16.20
C GLN A 82 29.30 -6.86 -14.86
N SER A 83 29.29 -6.12 -13.74
CA SER A 83 28.95 -6.67 -12.44
C SER A 83 27.48 -7.07 -12.52
N ASN A 84 27.27 -8.36 -12.75
CA ASN A 84 25.97 -9.01 -12.80
C ASN A 84 25.16 -8.55 -11.58
N SER A 85 23.93 -8.05 -11.77
CA SER A 85 23.07 -7.61 -10.66
C SER A 85 22.94 -8.66 -9.55
N LYS A 86 23.11 -9.94 -9.91
CA LYS A 86 23.19 -11.09 -9.00
C LYS A 86 24.35 -10.98 -8.00
N ASP A 87 25.54 -10.56 -8.43
CA ASP A 87 26.72 -10.44 -7.56
C ASP A 87 26.51 -9.37 -6.49
N LYS A 88 25.85 -8.26 -6.83
CA LYS A 88 25.50 -7.21 -5.87
C LYS A 88 24.51 -7.70 -4.82
N ILE A 89 23.51 -8.50 -5.22
CA ILE A 89 22.52 -9.09 -4.31
C ILE A 89 23.18 -10.12 -3.39
N ILE A 90 24.06 -10.97 -3.93
CA ILE A 90 24.84 -11.95 -3.16
C ILE A 90 25.75 -11.23 -2.16
N GLN A 91 26.42 -10.15 -2.54
CA GLN A 91 27.26 -9.39 -1.60
C GLN A 91 26.43 -8.78 -0.46
N LYS A 92 25.27 -8.17 -0.78
CA LYS A 92 24.39 -7.55 0.22
C LYS A 92 23.80 -8.56 1.20
N HIS A 93 23.52 -9.78 0.74
CA HIS A 93 22.85 -10.82 1.52
C HIS A 93 23.69 -12.10 1.67
N LYS A 94 25.02 -11.95 1.79
CA LYS A 94 26.00 -13.04 1.78
C LYS A 94 25.72 -14.13 2.80
N GLU A 95 25.29 -13.77 4.00
CA GLU A 95 24.98 -14.71 5.07
C GLU A 95 23.78 -15.60 4.71
N VAL A 96 22.71 -14.99 4.19
CA VAL A 96 21.52 -15.73 3.72
C VAL A 96 21.90 -16.64 2.55
N TYR A 97 22.65 -16.13 1.57
CA TYR A 97 23.12 -16.90 0.42
C TYR A 97 23.96 -18.12 0.84
N THR A 98 24.88 -17.92 1.80
CA THR A 98 25.76 -18.99 2.28
C THR A 98 24.96 -20.09 2.97
N LEU A 99 24.02 -19.72 3.85
CA LEU A 99 23.20 -20.70 4.57
C LEU A 99 22.20 -21.41 3.64
N TYR A 100 21.65 -20.69 2.65
CA TYR A 100 20.80 -21.28 1.62
C TYR A 100 21.57 -22.29 0.76
N ASN A 101 22.80 -21.96 0.35
CA ASN A 101 23.67 -22.89 -0.38
C ASN A 101 24.15 -24.08 0.47
N GLN A 102 24.09 -23.98 1.78
CA GLN A 102 24.30 -25.10 2.71
C GLN A 102 23.06 -26.01 2.83
N GLY A 103 21.97 -25.69 2.14
CA GLY A 103 20.73 -26.47 2.12
C GLY A 103 19.80 -26.21 3.31
N LEU A 104 20.02 -25.14 4.08
CA LEU A 104 19.12 -24.79 5.17
C LEU A 104 17.79 -24.25 4.62
N SER A 105 16.69 -24.58 5.30
CA SER A 105 15.38 -24.03 4.95
C SER A 105 15.30 -22.54 5.30
N ALA A 106 14.44 -21.78 4.61
CA ALA A 106 14.20 -20.37 4.91
C ALA A 106 13.82 -20.13 6.38
N LYS A 107 13.08 -21.08 6.99
CA LYS A 107 12.71 -21.04 8.40
C LYS A 107 13.92 -21.18 9.33
N ASP A 108 14.83 -22.11 9.04
CA ASP A 108 16.03 -22.32 9.84
C ASP A 108 16.99 -21.13 9.74
N ILE A 109 17.11 -20.56 8.53
CA ILE A 109 17.91 -19.36 8.27
C ILE A 109 17.31 -18.17 9.03
N ALA A 110 16.00 -17.97 8.97
CA ALA A 110 15.28 -16.92 9.69
C ALA A 110 15.51 -17.02 11.21
N MET A 111 15.44 -18.23 11.77
CA MET A 111 15.72 -18.47 13.19
C MET A 111 17.19 -18.19 13.53
N LYS A 112 18.13 -18.64 12.70
CA LYS A 112 19.57 -18.49 12.93
C LYS A 112 20.03 -17.03 12.83
N LEU A 113 19.42 -16.26 11.94
CA LEU A 113 19.75 -14.84 11.72
C LEU A 113 18.83 -13.88 12.50
N ASN A 114 17.86 -14.40 13.25
CA ASN A 114 16.83 -13.62 13.95
C ASN A 114 16.11 -12.63 13.02
N ARG A 115 15.63 -13.12 11.88
CA ARG A 115 14.93 -12.35 10.84
C ARG A 115 13.56 -12.93 10.53
N GLY A 116 12.73 -12.17 9.81
CA GLY A 116 11.43 -12.64 9.35
C GLY A 116 11.56 -13.72 8.26
N VAL A 117 10.72 -14.76 8.31
CA VAL A 117 10.74 -15.83 7.29
C VAL A 117 10.48 -15.27 5.89
N GLY A 118 9.50 -14.37 5.75
CA GLY A 118 9.20 -13.74 4.45
C GLY A 118 10.34 -12.86 3.91
N GLU A 119 11.15 -12.26 4.79
CA GLU A 119 12.36 -11.52 4.37
C GLU A 119 13.38 -12.47 3.74
N ILE A 120 13.62 -13.61 4.39
CA ILE A 120 14.53 -14.65 3.89
C ILE A 120 14.03 -15.24 2.56
N GLU A 121 12.74 -15.54 2.46
CA GLU A 121 12.12 -16.04 1.22
C GLU A 121 12.28 -15.05 0.07
N THR A 122 12.07 -13.76 0.33
CA THR A 122 12.26 -12.70 -0.66
C THR A 122 13.70 -12.66 -1.14
N ILE A 123 14.67 -12.70 -0.22
CA ILE A 123 16.10 -12.70 -0.55
C ILE A 123 16.49 -13.94 -1.36
N ILE A 124 15.98 -15.13 -0.99
CA ILE A 124 16.21 -16.37 -1.73
C ILE A 124 15.62 -16.28 -3.15
N ALA A 125 14.41 -15.74 -3.28
CA ALA A 125 13.79 -15.51 -4.59
C ALA A 125 14.65 -14.60 -5.46
N LEU A 126 15.26 -13.55 -4.90
CA LEU A 126 16.18 -12.67 -5.63
C LEU A 126 17.45 -13.38 -6.12
N PHE A 127 17.94 -14.40 -5.41
CA PHE A 127 19.09 -15.20 -5.89
C PHE A 127 18.72 -16.13 -7.04
N ASN A 128 17.49 -16.66 -7.00
CA ASN A 128 16.95 -17.61 -7.97
C ASN A 128 16.33 -16.93 -9.19
N PHE A 129 16.11 -15.61 -9.13
CA PHE A 129 15.61 -14.83 -10.27
C PHE A 129 16.71 -14.72 -11.33
N GLU A 130 16.79 -15.73 -12.20
CA GLU A 130 17.44 -15.62 -13.50
C GLU A 130 16.62 -14.65 -14.36
N GLY A 131 17.29 -13.74 -15.07
CA GLY A 131 16.67 -12.72 -15.91
C GLY A 131 15.91 -13.32 -17.09
N ASP A 132 14.69 -13.79 -16.84
CA ASP A 132 13.76 -14.41 -17.79
C ASP A 132 13.10 -13.37 -18.72
N TYR A 133 13.94 -12.63 -19.45
CA TYR A 133 13.55 -11.80 -20.60
C TYR A 133 14.39 -12.18 -21.83
N ASN A 134 14.65 -13.47 -22.04
CA ASN A 134 15.25 -13.99 -23.29
C ASN A 134 14.69 -15.39 -23.64
N GLY A 135 13.36 -15.50 -23.72
CA GLY A 135 12.65 -16.65 -24.30
C GLY A 135 11.74 -16.20 -25.43
#